data_AF-A0A498C9A2-F1
#
_entry.id   AF-A0A498C9A2-F1
#
_cell.length_a   1.000
_cell.length_b   1.000
_cell.length_c   1.000
_cell.angle_alpha   90.00
_cell.angle_beta   90.00
_cell.angle_gamma   90.00
#
_symmetry.space_group_name_H-M   'P 1'
#
loop_
_entity.id
_entity.type
_entity.pdbx_description
1 polymer ?
#
loop_
_entity_poly.entity_id
_entity_poly.type
_entity_poly.pdbx_seq_one_letter_code
_entity_poly.pdbx_strand_id
1 'polypeptide(L)'
;MTGRTLPGNRWDLLDAAVPEPLPRVSVIVSHYRQPGQLARTLAALAGQTHPRPRVEVIVADDGSPEPPVVPPGVRVVSQPDRGFRLAAVRNLGAAHATGDVLVFLDADTVPEPGFLTALTRMPALAPDVVTVGRRRHADLTDVDPSPDIRGAVAGRQLEEPRWLASAYRDARDLLDADDRSYRHMIGAVLCCARGMFDAAGGFDESFDSYGGEDWEWAYRAWRRGAVFAHVADAVAWHDGPDAGAHERRDREAKNREALRLAQLIPVPGSRPHGIHTDKVDVAVAGPDVGTEAQRFVSLDSVLAALPGSEEATAAEIDAGTGRFDRVRLRVELLRPVHVCGDGLASAADRVAREDLGVLTAVDATGGELLRLVSERARIREARWGRDDLFDRASAVIDGVTALTEDVDLEAYLGGWMPPPGSLSSSVTADRPEGDLMSASADHDDIDGETPLTRPEDKGAPVAESHIIVSERDGITRLDVADDATMRPGPGPGLPEADGD
;
A
#
# COMPACT_ATOMS: atom_id res chain seq x y z
N MET A 1 -6.81 -1.01 26.34
CA MET A 1 -8.04 -1.17 25.53
C MET A 1 -8.80 -2.39 26.02
N THR A 2 -10.13 -2.38 25.94
CA THR A 2 -10.96 -3.57 26.24
C THR A 2 -11.32 -4.25 24.91
N GLY A 3 -11.15 -5.56 24.81
CA GLY A 3 -11.48 -6.33 23.60
C GLY A 3 -10.51 -7.48 23.36
N ARG A 4 -10.75 -8.27 22.32
CA ARG A 4 -9.88 -9.37 21.89
C ARG A 4 -8.80 -8.86 20.94
N THR A 5 -7.59 -9.38 21.09
CA THR A 5 -6.51 -9.28 20.10
C THR A 5 -6.57 -10.44 19.13
N LEU A 6 -6.17 -10.22 17.88
CA LEU A 6 -6.13 -11.25 16.84
C LEU A 6 -4.73 -11.30 16.22
N PRO A 7 -4.15 -12.49 15.99
CA PRO A 7 -2.91 -12.62 15.24
C PRO A 7 -3.13 -12.27 13.75
N GLY A 8 -2.15 -11.60 13.14
CA GLY A 8 -2.20 -11.17 11.73
C GLY A 8 -3.55 -10.57 11.36
N ASN A 9 -4.15 -11.08 10.28
CA ASN A 9 -5.50 -10.71 9.85
C ASN A 9 -6.59 -11.75 10.17
N ARG A 10 -6.40 -12.59 11.20
CA ARG A 10 -7.28 -13.73 11.55
C ARG A 10 -8.61 -13.33 12.21
N TRP A 11 -9.45 -12.60 11.48
CA TRP A 11 -10.79 -12.22 11.93
C TRP A 11 -11.74 -13.43 12.07
N ASP A 12 -11.45 -14.53 11.38
CA ASP A 12 -12.18 -15.81 11.45
C ASP A 12 -12.20 -16.40 12.87
N LEU A 13 -11.25 -16.04 13.73
CA LEU A 13 -11.25 -16.41 15.16
C LEU A 13 -12.39 -15.76 15.96
N LEU A 14 -13.12 -14.83 15.35
CA LEU A 14 -14.35 -14.23 15.89
C LEU A 14 -15.63 -14.87 15.32
N ASP A 15 -15.51 -15.90 14.49
CA ASP A 15 -16.68 -16.61 13.97
C ASP A 15 -17.51 -17.18 15.12
N ALA A 16 -18.84 -17.14 14.93
CA ALA A 16 -19.85 -17.48 15.93
C ALA A 16 -19.85 -16.63 17.23
N ALA A 17 -18.84 -15.81 17.49
CA ALA A 17 -18.83 -14.93 18.65
C ALA A 17 -19.79 -13.74 18.44
N VAL A 18 -20.61 -13.47 19.45
CA VAL A 18 -21.53 -12.33 19.48
C VAL A 18 -21.21 -11.49 20.73
N PRO A 19 -21.05 -10.16 20.62
CA PRO A 19 -20.82 -9.31 21.77
C PRO A 19 -22.08 -9.26 22.64
N GLU A 20 -21.91 -9.50 23.94
CA GLU A 20 -22.98 -9.38 24.93
C GLU A 20 -22.57 -8.40 26.05
N PRO A 21 -23.26 -7.25 26.19
CA PRO A 21 -24.36 -6.77 25.34
C PRO A 21 -23.89 -6.31 23.96
N LEU A 22 -24.81 -6.25 22.98
CA LEU A 22 -24.55 -5.63 21.67
C LEU A 22 -24.03 -4.18 21.81
N PRO A 23 -23.13 -3.71 20.91
CA PRO A 23 -22.46 -2.41 21.04
C PRO A 23 -23.42 -1.21 20.91
N ARG A 24 -23.00 -0.05 21.44
CA ARG A 24 -23.59 1.24 21.06
C ARG A 24 -23.01 1.69 19.73
N VAL A 25 -23.88 2.00 18.77
CA VAL A 25 -23.54 2.28 17.39
C VAL A 25 -23.97 3.69 17.02
N SER A 26 -23.07 4.43 16.37
CA SER A 26 -23.38 5.68 15.68
C SER A 26 -23.34 5.46 14.19
N VAL A 27 -24.49 5.58 13.53
CA VAL A 27 -24.59 5.54 12.08
C VAL A 27 -24.48 6.96 11.54
N ILE A 28 -23.42 7.21 10.79
CA ILE A 28 -23.11 8.50 10.17
C ILE A 28 -23.54 8.40 8.71
N VAL A 29 -24.60 9.12 8.36
CA VAL A 29 -25.18 9.11 7.02
C VAL A 29 -24.72 10.35 6.24
N SER A 30 -23.81 10.17 5.28
CA SER A 30 -23.33 11.25 4.40
C SER A 30 -24.44 11.69 3.43
N HIS A 31 -24.79 12.97 3.41
CA HIS A 31 -25.89 13.50 2.61
C HIS A 31 -25.53 14.76 1.83
N TYR A 32 -25.97 14.83 0.57
CA TYR A 32 -25.99 16.05 -0.23
C TYR A 32 -27.11 15.98 -1.28
N ARG A 33 -28.08 16.90 -1.23
CA ARG A 33 -29.12 17.11 -2.27
C ARG A 33 -29.90 15.87 -2.70
N GLN A 34 -30.09 14.90 -1.81
CA GLN A 34 -30.71 13.60 -2.15
C GLN A 34 -31.84 13.20 -1.18
N PRO A 35 -32.92 14.00 -1.07
CA PRO A 35 -33.95 13.81 -0.05
C PRO A 35 -34.70 12.48 -0.18
N GLY A 36 -34.98 12.02 -1.40
CA GLY A 36 -35.67 10.74 -1.64
C GLY A 36 -34.82 9.53 -1.23
N GLN A 37 -33.54 9.53 -1.61
CA GLN A 37 -32.55 8.53 -1.18
C GLN A 37 -32.43 8.52 0.34
N LEU A 38 -32.21 9.70 0.94
CA LEU A 38 -32.10 9.83 2.39
C LEU A 38 -33.33 9.27 3.11
N ALA A 39 -34.53 9.57 2.62
CA ALA A 39 -35.76 9.05 3.22
C ALA A 39 -35.81 7.51 3.20
N ARG A 40 -35.42 6.86 2.09
CA ARG A 40 -35.31 5.38 2.01
C ARG A 40 -34.30 4.83 3.01
N THR A 41 -33.11 5.42 3.06
CA THR A 41 -32.03 4.99 3.96
C THR A 41 -32.44 5.13 5.43
N LEU A 42 -33.06 6.25 5.82
CA LEU A 42 -33.55 6.47 7.18
C LEU A 42 -34.70 5.52 7.56
N ALA A 43 -35.61 5.20 6.62
CA ALA A 43 -36.66 4.22 6.85
C ALA A 43 -36.05 2.83 7.11
N ALA A 44 -35.09 2.39 6.31
CA ALA A 44 -34.40 1.12 6.48
C ALA A 44 -33.57 1.05 7.78
N LEU A 45 -32.95 2.16 8.20
CA LEU A 45 -32.28 2.26 9.50
C LEU A 45 -33.26 2.13 10.68
N ALA A 46 -34.50 2.59 10.52
CA ALA A 46 -35.54 2.39 11.54
C ALA A 46 -36.03 0.94 11.64
N GLY A 47 -35.80 0.12 10.62
CA GLY A 47 -36.14 -1.31 10.56
C GLY A 47 -35.03 -2.27 11.01
N GLN A 48 -33.92 -1.76 11.53
CA GLN A 48 -32.79 -2.59 11.95
C GLN A 48 -33.13 -3.48 13.15
N THR A 49 -32.57 -4.69 13.14
CA THR A 49 -32.68 -5.68 14.23
C THR A 49 -31.81 -5.32 15.45
N HIS A 50 -30.86 -4.40 15.30
CA HIS A 50 -30.02 -3.92 16.39
C HIS A 50 -30.88 -3.18 17.44
N PRO A 51 -30.63 -3.33 18.75
CA PRO A 51 -31.47 -2.72 19.78
C PRO A 51 -31.53 -1.19 19.64
N ARG A 52 -32.74 -0.66 19.39
CA ARG A 52 -32.98 0.78 19.17
C ARG A 52 -32.35 1.72 20.22
N PRO A 53 -32.36 1.43 21.53
CA PRO A 53 -31.69 2.30 22.52
C PRO A 53 -30.16 2.36 22.40
N ARG A 54 -29.56 1.52 21.54
CA ARG A 54 -28.12 1.43 21.29
C ARG A 54 -27.73 1.94 19.90
N VAL A 55 -28.68 2.46 19.12
CA VAL A 55 -28.42 3.06 17.81
C VAL A 55 -28.72 4.54 17.89
N GLU A 56 -27.75 5.37 17.52
CA GLU A 56 -28.01 6.74 17.12
C GLU A 56 -27.74 6.89 15.61
N VAL A 57 -28.51 7.76 14.96
CA VAL A 57 -28.35 8.09 13.55
C VAL A 57 -28.07 9.57 13.44
N ILE A 58 -26.99 9.90 12.73
CA ILE A 58 -26.52 11.26 12.50
C ILE A 58 -26.46 11.46 10.99
N VAL A 59 -27.34 12.29 10.46
CA VAL A 59 -27.26 12.77 9.08
C VAL A 59 -26.26 13.89 9.03
N ALA A 60 -25.17 13.68 8.30
CA ALA A 60 -24.11 14.64 8.10
C ALA A 60 -24.25 15.25 6.70
N ASP A 61 -24.73 16.50 6.65
CA ASP A 61 -25.08 17.22 5.43
C ASP A 61 -23.91 18.08 4.92
N ASP A 62 -23.49 17.85 3.67
CA ASP A 62 -22.37 18.55 3.02
C ASP A 62 -22.80 19.89 2.39
N GLY A 63 -23.68 20.62 3.09
CA GLY A 63 -24.16 21.92 2.64
C GLY A 63 -25.25 21.83 1.58
N SER A 64 -26.29 21.03 1.81
CA SER A 64 -27.45 21.03 0.92
C SER A 64 -28.14 22.41 0.90
N PRO A 65 -28.68 22.89 -0.24
CA PRO A 65 -29.38 24.16 -0.34
C PRO A 65 -30.63 24.22 0.55
N GLU A 66 -31.27 23.06 0.73
CA GLU A 66 -32.40 22.86 1.63
C GLU A 66 -31.98 21.90 2.75
N PRO A 67 -32.29 22.20 4.02
CA PRO A 67 -31.99 21.31 5.13
C PRO A 67 -32.66 19.93 4.96
N PRO A 68 -31.96 18.83 5.29
CA PRO A 68 -32.54 17.50 5.19
C PRO A 68 -33.73 17.33 6.15
N VAL A 69 -34.81 16.77 5.64
CA VAL A 69 -35.99 16.40 6.45
C VAL A 69 -35.72 15.03 7.07
N VAL A 70 -35.69 14.96 8.41
CA VAL A 70 -35.40 13.74 9.16
C VAL A 70 -36.50 13.42 10.19
N PRO A 71 -36.72 12.14 10.53
CA PRO A 71 -37.69 11.77 11.56
C PRO A 71 -37.20 12.11 12.98
N PRO A 72 -38.09 12.18 13.99
CA PRO A 72 -37.70 12.44 15.37
C PRO A 72 -36.67 11.43 15.90
N GLY A 73 -35.65 11.93 16.60
CA GLY A 73 -34.56 11.13 17.16
C GLY A 73 -33.34 10.96 16.25
N VAL A 74 -33.43 11.39 14.98
CA VAL A 74 -32.27 11.52 14.09
C VAL A 74 -31.64 12.91 14.29
N ARG A 75 -30.31 12.95 14.46
CA ARG A 75 -29.55 14.20 14.56
C ARG A 75 -29.12 14.65 13.17
N VAL A 76 -29.18 15.95 12.91
CA VAL A 76 -28.57 16.55 11.71
C VAL A 76 -27.38 17.40 12.13
N VAL A 77 -26.26 17.23 11.45
CA VAL A 77 -25.10 18.13 11.49
C VAL A 77 -24.80 18.57 10.07
N SER A 78 -24.41 19.82 9.89
CA SER A 78 -24.20 20.38 8.55
C SER A 78 -22.96 21.25 8.48
N GLN A 79 -22.30 21.26 7.34
CA GLN A 79 -21.26 22.23 7.00
C GLN A 79 -21.73 23.16 5.86
N PRO A 80 -21.08 24.33 5.65
CA PRO A 80 -21.42 25.21 4.51
C PRO A 80 -21.21 24.51 3.16
N ASP A 81 -21.88 24.92 2.07
CA ASP A 81 -21.52 24.43 0.73
C ASP A 81 -20.19 25.10 0.29
N ARG A 82 -19.13 24.31 0.10
CA ARG A 82 -17.85 24.77 -0.47
C ARG A 82 -17.33 23.78 -1.52
N GLY A 83 -18.24 23.14 -2.25
CA GLY A 83 -17.91 22.03 -3.14
C GLY A 83 -17.87 20.69 -2.41
N PHE A 84 -17.42 19.65 -3.12
CA PHE A 84 -17.43 18.26 -2.66
C PHE A 84 -16.46 18.06 -1.51
N ARG A 85 -16.96 17.73 -0.30
CA ARG A 85 -16.13 17.58 0.91
C ARG A 85 -16.62 16.43 1.77
N LEU A 86 -16.78 15.27 1.14
CA LEU A 86 -17.25 14.03 1.75
C LEU A 86 -16.42 13.60 2.98
N ALA A 87 -15.09 13.72 2.91
CA ALA A 87 -14.21 13.43 4.05
C ALA A 87 -14.53 14.32 5.26
N ALA A 88 -14.65 15.63 5.05
CA ALA A 88 -14.95 16.59 6.12
C ALA A 88 -16.33 16.36 6.74
N VAL A 89 -17.36 16.09 5.93
CA VAL A 89 -18.71 15.87 6.47
C VAL A 89 -18.80 14.53 7.24
N ARG A 90 -18.07 13.49 6.83
CA ARG A 90 -17.95 12.24 7.59
C ARG A 90 -17.24 12.46 8.93
N ASN A 91 -16.16 13.24 8.96
CA ASN A 91 -15.49 13.63 10.19
C ASN A 91 -16.39 14.46 11.11
N LEU A 92 -17.16 15.40 10.57
CA LEU A 92 -18.14 16.19 11.31
C LEU A 92 -19.18 15.28 11.98
N GLY A 93 -19.70 14.29 11.26
CA GLY A 93 -20.60 13.27 11.82
C GLY A 93 -19.94 12.45 12.94
N ALA A 94 -18.72 11.97 12.71
CA ALA A 94 -17.95 11.20 13.70
C ALA A 94 -17.63 11.99 14.98
N ALA A 95 -17.39 13.30 14.86
CA ALA A 95 -17.16 14.21 15.99
C ALA A 95 -18.41 14.38 16.87
N HIS A 96 -19.61 14.23 16.31
CA HIS A 96 -20.89 14.31 17.03
C HIS A 96 -21.44 12.94 17.45
N ALA A 97 -20.74 11.87 17.12
CA ALA A 97 -21.09 10.51 17.50
C ALA A 97 -20.73 10.24 18.97
N THR A 98 -21.52 9.42 19.64
CA THR A 98 -21.38 8.98 21.05
C THR A 98 -21.23 7.47 21.20
N GLY A 99 -21.46 6.70 20.13
CA GLY A 99 -21.31 5.25 20.07
C GLY A 99 -19.85 4.82 20.14
N ASP A 100 -19.66 3.58 20.58
CA ASP A 100 -18.35 2.92 20.69
C ASP A 100 -17.89 2.41 19.31
N VAL A 101 -18.86 2.09 18.45
CA VAL A 101 -18.67 1.66 17.06
C VAL A 101 -19.26 2.71 16.12
N LEU A 102 -18.50 3.08 15.10
CA LEU A 102 -18.90 3.99 14.04
C LEU A 102 -19.25 3.19 12.79
N VAL A 103 -20.38 3.53 12.17
CA VAL A 103 -20.81 3.00 10.87
C VAL A 103 -20.96 4.18 9.92
N PHE A 104 -20.24 4.15 8.80
CA PHE A 104 -20.37 5.12 7.73
C PHE A 104 -21.26 4.53 6.63
N LEU A 105 -22.25 5.31 6.21
CA LEU A 105 -23.25 4.93 5.23
C LEU A 105 -23.56 6.14 4.35
N ASP A 106 -23.70 5.95 3.05
CA ASP A 106 -24.14 7.05 2.18
C ASP A 106 -25.67 7.12 2.11
N ALA A 107 -26.23 8.32 1.94
CA ALA A 107 -27.70 8.48 1.97
C ALA A 107 -28.44 7.77 0.82
N ASP A 108 -27.75 7.29 -0.22
CA ASP A 108 -28.27 6.48 -1.32
C ASP A 108 -28.06 4.97 -1.14
N THR A 109 -27.63 4.54 0.04
CA THR A 109 -27.31 3.15 0.35
C THR A 109 -28.25 2.61 1.43
N VAL A 110 -29.19 1.76 1.03
CA VAL A 110 -30.31 1.27 1.85
C VAL A 110 -29.98 -0.08 2.51
N PRO A 111 -29.73 -0.14 3.83
CA PRO A 111 -29.31 -1.36 4.51
C PRO A 111 -30.45 -2.37 4.71
N GLU A 112 -30.16 -3.67 4.65
CA GLU A 112 -31.12 -4.71 5.05
C GLU A 112 -31.31 -4.76 6.58
N PRO A 113 -32.42 -5.32 7.12
CA PRO A 113 -32.71 -5.30 8.57
C PRO A 113 -31.61 -5.89 9.49
N GLY A 114 -30.79 -6.81 8.98
CA GLY A 114 -29.69 -7.44 9.73
C GLY A 114 -28.35 -6.68 9.68
N PHE A 115 -28.26 -5.61 8.88
CA PHE A 115 -27.02 -4.95 8.50
C PHE A 115 -26.20 -4.48 9.71
N LEU A 116 -26.77 -3.69 10.62
CA LEU A 116 -26.03 -3.13 11.75
C LEU A 116 -25.53 -4.23 12.70
N THR A 117 -26.37 -5.23 12.99
CA THR A 117 -25.99 -6.34 13.87
C THR A 117 -24.83 -7.14 13.28
N ALA A 118 -24.87 -7.42 11.98
CA ALA A 118 -23.81 -8.16 11.29
C ALA A 118 -22.51 -7.34 11.21
N LEU A 119 -22.59 -6.09 10.75
CA LEU A 119 -21.44 -5.24 10.46
C LEU A 119 -20.70 -4.84 11.75
N THR A 120 -21.42 -4.54 12.83
CA THR A 120 -20.80 -4.05 14.08
C THR A 120 -20.27 -5.15 15.01
N ARG A 121 -20.55 -6.42 14.69
CA ARG A 121 -20.18 -7.59 15.52
C ARG A 121 -18.68 -7.67 15.80
N MET A 122 -17.86 -7.69 14.75
CA MET A 122 -16.42 -7.90 14.90
C MET A 122 -15.70 -6.70 15.53
N PRO A 123 -15.96 -5.43 15.12
CA PRO A 123 -15.30 -4.27 15.75
C PRO A 123 -15.66 -4.11 17.23
N ALA A 124 -16.83 -4.59 17.66
CA ALA A 124 -17.21 -4.61 19.07
C ALA A 124 -16.48 -5.68 19.90
N LEU A 125 -16.12 -6.82 19.28
CA LEU A 125 -15.38 -7.91 19.93
C LEU A 125 -13.87 -7.65 19.96
N ALA A 126 -13.34 -7.13 18.84
CA ALA A 126 -11.93 -6.83 18.64
C ALA A 126 -11.82 -5.42 18.03
N PRO A 127 -11.46 -4.39 18.83
CA PRO A 127 -11.46 -2.99 18.39
C PRO A 127 -10.50 -2.67 17.24
N ASP A 128 -9.56 -3.57 16.94
CA ASP A 128 -8.68 -3.42 15.78
C ASP A 128 -9.36 -3.79 14.45
N VAL A 129 -10.51 -4.47 14.49
CA VAL A 129 -11.21 -4.89 13.27
C VAL A 129 -11.92 -3.71 12.63
N VAL A 130 -11.70 -3.53 11.33
CA VAL A 130 -12.45 -2.65 10.45
C VAL A 130 -13.20 -3.54 9.45
N THR A 131 -14.52 -3.41 9.44
CA THR A 131 -15.40 -4.20 8.60
C THR A 131 -15.93 -3.39 7.43
N VAL A 132 -16.03 -4.01 6.26
CA VAL A 132 -16.77 -3.49 5.11
C VAL A 132 -17.95 -4.41 4.81
N GLY A 133 -19.14 -3.85 4.63
CA GLY A 133 -20.35 -4.60 4.27
C GLY A 133 -20.41 -4.94 2.78
N ARG A 134 -21.39 -5.75 2.40
CA ARG A 134 -21.67 -6.09 1.01
C ARG A 134 -22.56 -5.01 0.37
N ARG A 135 -21.94 -4.11 -0.39
CA ARG A 135 -22.66 -3.15 -1.23
C ARG A 135 -23.19 -3.84 -2.49
N ARG A 136 -24.51 -3.91 -2.62
CA ARG A 136 -25.23 -4.35 -3.82
C ARG A 136 -25.84 -3.17 -4.56
N HIS A 137 -26.28 -3.39 -5.79
CA HIS A 137 -26.87 -2.36 -6.64
C HIS A 137 -28.30 -2.74 -7.04
N ALA A 138 -29.20 -1.77 -7.02
CA ALA A 138 -30.57 -1.93 -7.50
C ALA A 138 -31.11 -0.62 -8.08
N ASP A 139 -32.04 -0.69 -9.02
CA ASP A 139 -32.82 0.47 -9.45
C ASP A 139 -33.90 0.76 -8.41
N LEU A 140 -33.67 1.79 -7.56
CA LEU A 140 -34.62 2.20 -6.53
C LEU A 140 -35.49 3.38 -6.98
N THR A 141 -35.55 3.65 -8.29
CA THR A 141 -36.50 4.60 -8.86
C THR A 141 -37.92 4.19 -8.52
N ASP A 142 -38.70 5.17 -8.05
CA ASP A 142 -40.09 5.01 -7.62
C ASP A 142 -40.30 3.96 -6.50
N VAL A 143 -39.24 3.63 -5.74
CA VAL A 143 -39.36 2.81 -4.53
C VAL A 143 -39.63 3.71 -3.32
N ASP A 144 -40.75 3.48 -2.67
CA ASP A 144 -41.13 4.17 -1.44
C ASP A 144 -40.22 3.79 -0.26
N PRO A 145 -39.97 4.71 0.69
CA PRO A 145 -39.25 4.39 1.93
C PRO A 145 -39.91 3.23 2.71
N SER A 146 -39.11 2.23 3.07
CA SER A 146 -39.55 1.02 3.78
C SER A 146 -38.55 0.61 4.87
N PRO A 147 -39.00 0.10 6.03
CA PRO A 147 -38.12 -0.48 7.04
C PRO A 147 -37.47 -1.80 6.61
N ASP A 148 -38.03 -2.48 5.60
CA ASP A 148 -37.44 -3.67 5.01
C ASP A 148 -37.41 -3.53 3.48
N ILE A 149 -36.20 -3.40 2.95
CA ILE A 149 -35.97 -3.17 1.52
C ILE A 149 -36.01 -4.47 0.69
N ARG A 150 -35.87 -5.65 1.33
CA ARG A 150 -35.66 -6.93 0.63
C ARG A 150 -36.77 -7.29 -0.35
N GLY A 151 -38.01 -7.00 0.01
CA GLY A 151 -39.16 -7.21 -0.88
C GLY A 151 -39.18 -6.23 -2.05
N ALA A 152 -38.73 -4.99 -1.84
CA ALA A 152 -38.78 -3.93 -2.84
C ALA A 152 -37.69 -4.09 -3.92
N VAL A 153 -36.54 -4.67 -3.59
CA VAL A 153 -35.42 -4.91 -4.55
C VAL A 153 -35.60 -6.15 -5.41
N ALA A 154 -36.60 -6.99 -5.12
CA ALA A 154 -36.87 -8.18 -5.91
C ALA A 154 -37.20 -7.80 -7.36
N GLY A 155 -36.41 -8.30 -8.32
CA GLY A 155 -36.56 -7.97 -9.74
C GLY A 155 -35.98 -6.62 -10.17
N ARG A 156 -35.33 -5.87 -9.26
CA ARG A 156 -34.71 -4.55 -9.54
C ARG A 156 -33.19 -4.56 -9.38
N GLN A 157 -32.59 -5.71 -9.17
CA GLN A 157 -31.17 -5.87 -8.89
C GLN A 157 -30.35 -5.57 -10.15
N LEU A 158 -29.25 -4.85 -9.96
CA LEU A 158 -28.28 -4.52 -10.99
C LEU A 158 -27.02 -5.37 -10.78
N GLU A 159 -26.17 -5.43 -11.81
CA GLU A 159 -24.94 -6.22 -11.74
C GLU A 159 -23.99 -5.70 -10.65
N GLU A 160 -23.50 -6.61 -9.80
CA GLU A 160 -22.47 -6.30 -8.81
C GLU A 160 -21.12 -6.04 -9.52
N PRO A 161 -20.27 -5.13 -9.02
CA PRO A 161 -18.95 -4.89 -9.60
C PRO A 161 -18.10 -6.17 -9.54
N ARG A 162 -17.88 -6.82 -10.70
CA ARG A 162 -17.16 -8.10 -10.77
C ARG A 162 -15.78 -8.05 -10.13
N TRP A 163 -15.06 -6.94 -10.30
CA TRP A 163 -13.73 -6.76 -9.73
C TRP A 163 -13.74 -6.80 -8.20
N LEU A 164 -14.75 -6.21 -7.55
CA LEU A 164 -14.87 -6.17 -6.10
C LEU A 164 -15.33 -7.52 -5.55
N ALA A 165 -16.30 -8.15 -6.23
CA ALA A 165 -16.78 -9.49 -5.88
C ALA A 165 -15.68 -10.56 -6.01
N SER A 166 -14.86 -10.50 -7.06
CA SER A 166 -13.69 -11.37 -7.22
C SER A 166 -12.66 -11.09 -6.15
N ALA A 167 -12.33 -9.83 -5.86
CA ALA A 167 -11.37 -9.49 -4.83
C ALA A 167 -11.74 -10.04 -3.44
N TYR A 168 -13.02 -9.92 -3.03
CA TYR A 168 -13.46 -10.51 -1.77
C TYR A 168 -13.38 -12.04 -1.80
N ARG A 169 -13.76 -12.69 -2.89
CA ARG A 169 -13.66 -14.15 -3.02
C ARG A 169 -12.20 -14.63 -2.92
N ASP A 170 -11.32 -14.01 -3.70
CA ASP A 170 -9.92 -14.42 -3.85
C ASP A 170 -9.13 -14.18 -2.55
N ALA A 171 -9.46 -13.11 -1.81
CA ALA A 171 -8.89 -12.82 -0.50
C ALA A 171 -9.65 -13.48 0.67
N ARG A 172 -10.57 -14.42 0.39
CA ARG A 172 -11.41 -15.12 1.39
C ARG A 172 -12.09 -14.16 2.37
N ASP A 173 -12.88 -13.23 1.84
CA ASP A 173 -13.54 -12.14 2.57
C ASP A 173 -12.55 -11.26 3.35
N LEU A 174 -11.42 -10.98 2.73
CA LEU A 174 -10.27 -10.27 3.28
C LEU A 174 -9.58 -11.00 4.43
N LEU A 175 -9.74 -12.32 4.60
CA LEU A 175 -8.89 -13.09 5.52
C LEU A 175 -7.41 -13.01 5.12
N ASP A 176 -7.15 -13.03 3.81
CA ASP A 176 -5.81 -12.86 3.22
C ASP A 176 -5.55 -11.40 2.81
N ALA A 177 -5.95 -10.45 3.65
CA ALA A 177 -5.70 -9.05 3.37
C ALA A 177 -4.19 -8.73 3.37
N ASP A 178 -3.80 -7.90 2.41
CA ASP A 178 -2.44 -7.39 2.20
C ASP A 178 -2.39 -5.85 2.35
N ASP A 179 -1.21 -5.28 2.15
CA ASP A 179 -0.97 -3.83 2.20
C ASP A 179 -1.65 -3.02 1.08
N ARG A 180 -2.37 -3.70 0.20
CA ARG A 180 -3.16 -3.09 -0.87
C ARG A 180 -4.66 -3.30 -0.68
N SER A 181 -5.07 -4.12 0.28
CA SER A 181 -6.47 -4.50 0.49
C SER A 181 -7.35 -3.34 0.96
N TYR A 182 -6.74 -2.21 1.35
CA TYR A 182 -7.44 -0.94 1.58
C TYR A 182 -8.34 -0.54 0.39
N ARG A 183 -8.00 -0.94 -0.84
CA ARG A 183 -8.78 -0.66 -2.06
C ARG A 183 -10.17 -1.31 -2.07
N HIS A 184 -10.41 -2.24 -1.14
CA HIS A 184 -11.67 -2.97 -0.99
C HIS A 184 -12.49 -2.48 0.21
N MET A 185 -12.00 -1.47 0.93
CA MET A 185 -12.70 -0.85 2.05
C MET A 185 -13.50 0.34 1.52
N ILE A 186 -14.82 0.18 1.45
CA ILE A 186 -15.73 1.14 0.81
C ILE A 186 -16.45 1.97 1.87
N GLY A 187 -16.26 3.29 1.83
CA GLY A 187 -16.79 4.24 2.83
C GLY A 187 -18.31 4.22 2.97
N ALA A 188 -19.03 3.81 1.93
CA ALA A 188 -20.50 3.72 1.91
C ALA A 188 -21.08 2.57 2.78
N VAL A 189 -20.26 1.62 3.24
CA VAL A 189 -20.68 0.49 4.09
C VAL A 189 -19.57 0.10 5.07
N LEU A 190 -18.87 1.09 5.61
CA LEU A 190 -17.68 0.93 6.44
C LEU A 190 -18.03 0.97 7.92
N CYS A 191 -17.34 0.18 8.74
CA CYS A 191 -17.53 0.18 10.18
C CYS A 191 -16.23 -0.11 10.94
N CYS A 192 -16.04 0.58 12.06
CA CYS A 192 -14.88 0.41 12.93
C CYS A 192 -15.19 0.84 14.37
N ALA A 193 -14.36 0.40 15.32
CA ALA A 193 -14.38 0.98 16.65
C ALA A 193 -13.91 2.45 16.59
N ARG A 194 -14.52 3.33 17.40
CA ARG A 194 -14.13 4.74 17.49
C ARG A 194 -12.62 4.91 17.71
N GLY A 195 -12.05 4.13 18.63
CA GLY A 195 -10.62 4.20 18.93
C GLY A 195 -9.72 3.90 17.72
N MET A 196 -10.15 3.03 16.79
CA MET A 196 -9.42 2.77 15.55
C MET A 196 -9.53 3.96 14.57
N PHE A 197 -10.72 4.55 14.45
CA PHE A 197 -10.93 5.76 13.65
C PHE A 197 -10.06 6.93 14.12
N ASP A 198 -10.03 7.16 15.42
CA ASP A 198 -9.22 8.22 16.05
C ASP A 198 -7.73 7.92 15.93
N ALA A 199 -7.30 6.67 16.13
CA ALA A 199 -5.90 6.25 15.98
C ALA A 199 -5.37 6.34 14.54
N ALA A 200 -6.26 6.18 13.55
CA ALA A 200 -5.94 6.41 12.15
C ALA A 200 -5.92 7.91 11.80
N GLY A 201 -6.64 8.76 12.54
CA GLY A 201 -6.66 10.22 12.38
C GLY A 201 -7.80 10.76 11.52
N GLY A 202 -8.95 10.07 11.48
CA GLY A 202 -10.13 10.47 10.68
C GLY A 202 -9.88 10.53 9.17
N PHE A 203 -10.89 10.83 8.34
CA PHE A 203 -10.69 10.97 6.90
C PHE A 203 -9.83 12.20 6.56
N ASP A 204 -9.02 12.13 5.51
CA ASP A 204 -8.21 13.27 5.06
C ASP A 204 -9.12 14.30 4.37
N GLU A 205 -9.35 15.44 5.02
CA GLU A 205 -10.25 16.49 4.53
C GLU A 205 -9.71 17.27 3.33
N SER A 206 -8.48 17.01 2.89
CA SER A 206 -7.94 17.56 1.66
C SER A 206 -8.51 16.93 0.39
N PHE A 207 -9.27 15.82 0.50
CA PHE A 207 -10.03 15.26 -0.61
C PHE A 207 -11.24 16.15 -0.91
N ASP A 208 -11.13 16.91 -2.00
CA ASP A 208 -12.12 17.90 -2.47
C ASP A 208 -12.84 17.47 -3.76
N SER A 209 -12.66 16.22 -4.16
CA SER A 209 -13.29 15.60 -5.33
C SER A 209 -13.63 14.14 -5.05
N TYR A 210 -14.50 13.57 -5.89
CA TYR A 210 -15.02 12.22 -5.68
C TYR A 210 -13.94 11.14 -5.75
N GLY A 211 -13.82 10.37 -4.67
CA GLY A 211 -13.08 9.11 -4.61
C GLY A 211 -11.73 9.18 -3.89
N GLY A 212 -11.37 8.06 -3.27
CA GLY A 212 -10.05 7.80 -2.68
C GLY A 212 -9.90 8.16 -1.21
N GLU A 213 -10.82 8.92 -0.61
CA GLU A 213 -10.73 9.33 0.79
C GLU A 213 -10.87 8.15 1.75
N ASP A 214 -11.72 7.17 1.39
CA ASP A 214 -11.92 5.93 2.13
C ASP A 214 -10.72 4.99 2.00
N TRP A 215 -10.15 4.89 0.80
CA TRP A 215 -8.95 4.10 0.52
C TRP A 215 -7.72 4.62 1.26
N GLU A 216 -7.52 5.95 1.28
CA GLU A 216 -6.40 6.57 2.01
C GLU A 216 -6.56 6.35 3.53
N TRP A 217 -7.76 6.55 4.08
CA TRP A 217 -8.01 6.29 5.50
C TRP A 217 -7.81 4.81 5.83
N ALA A 218 -8.31 3.90 4.98
CA ALA A 218 -8.13 2.47 5.17
C ALA A 218 -6.64 2.09 5.12
N TYR A 219 -5.85 2.65 4.20
CA TYR A 219 -4.40 2.40 4.19
C TYR A 219 -3.74 2.83 5.51
N ARG A 220 -4.08 4.01 6.03
CA ARG A 220 -3.62 4.44 7.36
C ARG A 220 -4.05 3.47 8.47
N ALA A 221 -5.31 3.04 8.47
CA ALA A 221 -5.83 2.10 9.45
C ALA A 221 -5.07 0.76 9.40
N TRP A 222 -4.88 0.18 8.20
CA TRP A 222 -4.10 -1.03 7.97
C TRP A 222 -2.70 -0.92 8.56
N ARG A 223 -2.06 0.22 8.31
CA ARG A 223 -0.73 0.56 8.80
C ARG A 223 -0.63 0.75 10.29
N ARG A 224 -1.73 1.12 10.93
CA ARG A 224 -1.89 1.14 12.38
C ARG A 224 -2.31 -0.23 12.92
N GLY A 225 -2.22 -1.31 12.15
CA GLY A 225 -2.53 -2.66 12.63
C GLY A 225 -4.00 -3.05 12.56
N ALA A 226 -4.81 -2.38 11.76
CA ALA A 226 -6.21 -2.78 11.59
C ALA A 226 -6.32 -4.18 10.95
N VAL A 227 -7.31 -4.95 11.40
CA VAL A 227 -7.72 -6.20 10.77
C VAL A 227 -8.86 -5.90 9.82
N PHE A 228 -8.75 -6.29 8.55
CA PHE A 228 -9.81 -6.10 7.57
C PHE A 228 -10.67 -7.33 7.43
N ALA A 229 -11.98 -7.13 7.38
CA ALA A 229 -12.95 -8.18 7.14
C ALA A 229 -14.08 -7.68 6.24
N HIS A 230 -14.42 -8.46 5.21
CA HIS A 230 -15.65 -8.26 4.46
C HIS A 230 -16.77 -9.07 5.13
N VAL A 231 -17.87 -8.40 5.48
CA VAL A 231 -19.02 -9.03 6.14
C VAL A 231 -20.12 -9.24 5.10
N ALA A 232 -20.07 -10.40 4.42
CA ALA A 232 -20.96 -10.71 3.30
C ALA A 232 -22.46 -10.65 3.65
N ASP A 233 -22.82 -10.91 4.92
CA ASP A 233 -24.19 -10.86 5.44
C ASP A 233 -24.66 -9.43 5.79
N ALA A 234 -23.74 -8.46 5.89
CA ALA A 234 -24.08 -7.06 6.08
C ALA A 234 -24.39 -6.41 4.73
N VAL A 235 -25.58 -6.71 4.19
CA VAL A 235 -26.01 -6.24 2.87
C VAL A 235 -26.63 -4.85 2.94
N ALA A 236 -26.21 -3.97 2.01
CA ALA A 236 -26.89 -2.72 1.74
C ALA A 236 -27.00 -2.47 0.22
N TRP A 237 -28.11 -1.86 -0.21
CA TRP A 237 -28.46 -1.65 -1.60
C TRP A 237 -28.25 -0.19 -2.01
N HIS A 238 -27.27 0.05 -2.86
CA HIS A 238 -27.01 1.33 -3.50
C HIS A 238 -28.02 1.58 -4.64
N ASP A 239 -28.53 2.81 -4.69
CA ASP A 239 -29.45 3.28 -5.73
C ASP A 239 -28.73 3.51 -7.06
N GLY A 240 -29.04 2.70 -8.06
CA GLY A 240 -28.45 2.78 -9.40
C GLY A 240 -27.18 1.93 -9.60
N PRO A 241 -26.66 1.91 -10.84
CA PRO A 241 -25.54 1.06 -11.23
C PRO A 241 -24.26 1.47 -10.52
N ASP A 242 -23.25 0.58 -10.55
CA ASP A 242 -21.95 0.95 -10.03
C ASP A 242 -21.34 2.09 -10.85
N ALA A 243 -20.77 3.06 -10.15
CA ALA A 243 -20.12 4.21 -10.78
C ALA A 243 -18.95 3.79 -11.70
N GLY A 244 -18.37 2.59 -11.50
CA GLY A 244 -17.35 1.99 -12.36
C GLY A 244 -17.89 1.35 -13.64
N ALA A 245 -19.20 1.09 -13.75
CA ALA A 245 -19.84 0.52 -14.94
C ALA A 245 -20.16 1.57 -16.02
N HIS A 246 -19.98 2.86 -15.75
CA HIS A 246 -20.16 3.91 -16.76
C HIS A 246 -18.96 3.94 -17.74
N GLU A 247 -19.19 3.52 -18.99
CA GLU A 247 -18.24 3.55 -20.11
C GLU A 247 -17.65 4.95 -20.42
N ARG A 248 -18.25 6.00 -19.86
CA ARG A 248 -17.79 7.40 -19.94
C ARG A 248 -17.48 7.96 -18.56
N ARG A 249 -16.59 7.31 -17.80
CA ARG A 249 -15.89 8.05 -16.75
C ARG A 249 -15.05 9.12 -17.39
N ASP A 250 -15.14 10.32 -16.84
CA ASP A 250 -14.17 11.37 -17.07
C ASP A 250 -12.78 10.83 -16.68
N ARG A 251 -11.99 10.47 -17.69
CA ARG A 251 -10.63 9.94 -17.51
C ARG A 251 -9.79 10.91 -16.70
N GLU A 252 -10.03 12.21 -16.84
CA GLU A 252 -9.30 13.25 -16.11
C GLU A 252 -9.62 13.18 -14.63
N ALA A 253 -10.89 13.01 -14.24
CA ALA A 253 -11.28 12.83 -12.84
C ALA A 253 -10.60 11.61 -12.20
N LYS A 254 -10.58 10.46 -12.90
CA LYS A 254 -9.91 9.24 -12.40
C LYS A 254 -8.39 9.39 -12.32
N ASN A 255 -7.78 10.09 -13.29
CA ASN A 255 -6.36 10.39 -13.24
C ASN A 255 -6.03 11.32 -12.05
N ARG A 256 -6.87 12.31 -11.74
CA ARG A 256 -6.69 13.18 -10.55
C ARG A 256 -6.74 12.38 -9.25
N GLU A 257 -7.73 11.51 -9.09
CA GLU A 257 -7.84 10.61 -7.93
C GLU A 257 -6.59 9.72 -7.79
N ALA A 258 -6.18 9.07 -8.89
CA ALA A 258 -4.99 8.20 -8.89
C ALA A 258 -3.72 8.98 -8.54
N LEU A 259 -3.52 10.18 -9.10
CA LEU A 259 -2.38 11.03 -8.79
C LEU A 259 -2.40 11.50 -7.32
N ARG A 260 -3.58 11.80 -6.76
CA ARG A 260 -3.71 12.17 -5.35
C ARG A 260 -3.34 11.01 -4.44
N LEU A 261 -3.90 9.83 -4.69
CA LEU A 261 -3.61 8.62 -3.94
C LEU A 261 -2.13 8.22 -4.04
N ALA A 262 -1.52 8.36 -5.21
CA ALA A 262 -0.10 8.07 -5.42
C ALA A 262 0.81 8.91 -4.51
N GLN A 263 0.41 10.13 -4.14
CA GLN A 263 1.15 10.98 -3.20
C GLN A 263 0.97 10.59 -1.73
N LEU A 264 -0.11 9.89 -1.38
CA LEU A 264 -0.49 9.60 0.00
C LEU A 264 -0.29 8.14 0.40
N ILE A 265 -0.30 7.22 -0.57
CA ILE A 265 -0.16 5.78 -0.39
C ILE A 265 1.11 5.31 -1.12
N PRO A 266 2.26 5.28 -0.43
CA PRO A 266 3.55 5.04 -1.07
C PRO A 266 3.82 3.56 -1.38
N VAL A 267 2.88 2.65 -1.13
CA VAL A 267 3.05 1.21 -1.41
C VAL A 267 3.20 0.94 -2.92
N PRO A 268 4.08 0.01 -3.35
CA PRO A 268 4.15 -0.43 -4.74
C PRO A 268 2.77 -0.76 -5.35
N GLY A 269 2.58 -0.38 -6.61
CA GLY A 269 1.30 -0.46 -7.32
C GLY A 269 0.33 0.70 -7.04
N SER A 270 0.61 1.60 -6.08
CA SER A 270 -0.09 2.88 -5.91
C SER A 270 0.81 4.06 -6.15
N ARG A 271 2.07 3.96 -5.72
CA ARG A 271 3.06 4.99 -5.98
C ARG A 271 3.58 4.95 -7.42
N PRO A 272 4.19 6.06 -7.89
CA PRO A 272 4.96 6.04 -9.13
C PRO A 272 6.16 5.09 -9.05
N HIS A 273 6.60 4.59 -10.21
CA HIS A 273 7.74 3.66 -10.29
C HIS A 273 9.10 4.33 -10.05
N GLY A 274 9.26 5.60 -10.45
CA GLY A 274 10.56 6.30 -10.37
C GLY A 274 10.49 7.76 -9.90
N ILE A 275 9.32 8.25 -9.51
CA ILE A 275 9.16 9.61 -8.96
C ILE A 275 8.99 9.48 -7.45
N HIS A 276 9.81 10.21 -6.68
CA HIS A 276 9.65 10.31 -5.24
C HIS A 276 8.37 11.08 -4.89
N THR A 277 7.68 10.58 -3.88
CA THR A 277 6.44 11.16 -3.37
C THR A 277 6.67 11.80 -2.02
N ASP A 278 5.70 12.59 -1.55
CA ASP A 278 5.79 13.22 -0.23
C ASP A 278 5.88 12.21 0.92
N LYS A 279 5.46 10.96 0.68
CA LYS A 279 5.41 9.89 1.67
C LYS A 279 6.42 8.79 1.35
N VAL A 280 7.07 8.26 2.39
CA VAL A 280 8.09 7.21 2.31
C VAL A 280 7.46 5.86 2.67
N ASP A 281 7.62 4.84 1.82
CA ASP A 281 7.13 3.46 2.11
C ASP A 281 8.12 2.66 2.95
N VAL A 282 9.41 2.75 2.62
CA VAL A 282 10.47 1.99 3.30
C VAL A 282 11.49 2.95 3.86
N ALA A 283 11.75 2.88 5.17
CA ALA A 283 12.77 3.71 5.81
C ALA A 283 13.97 2.87 6.24
N VAL A 284 15.17 3.37 6.03
CA VAL A 284 16.43 2.68 6.35
C VAL A 284 17.14 3.41 7.48
N ALA A 285 17.41 2.71 8.58
CA ALA A 285 18.08 3.25 9.75
C ALA A 285 19.38 2.50 10.07
N GLY A 286 20.39 3.26 10.50
CA GLY A 286 21.72 2.73 10.83
C GLY A 286 22.62 2.48 9.61
N PRO A 287 23.71 1.72 9.77
CA PRO A 287 24.19 1.19 11.04
C PRO A 287 24.84 2.29 11.89
N ASP A 288 24.65 2.25 13.21
CA ASP A 288 25.25 3.21 14.15
C ASP A 288 26.71 2.87 14.50
N VAL A 289 27.23 1.77 13.95
CA VAL A 289 28.58 1.24 14.18
C VAL A 289 29.38 1.19 12.87
N GLY A 290 30.68 0.93 12.97
CA GLY A 290 31.59 0.85 11.81
C GLY A 290 32.29 2.16 11.46
N THR A 291 33.12 2.13 10.41
CA THR A 291 33.78 3.31 9.83
C THR A 291 32.79 4.17 9.04
N GLU A 292 33.19 5.39 8.68
CA GLU A 292 32.38 6.27 7.84
C GLU A 292 32.15 5.66 6.44
N ALA A 293 33.19 5.07 5.86
CA ALA A 293 33.13 4.36 4.58
C ALA A 293 32.16 3.17 4.63
N GLN A 294 32.25 2.37 5.68
CA GLN A 294 31.33 1.25 5.93
C GLN A 294 29.87 1.70 6.03
N ARG A 295 29.59 2.77 6.78
CA ARG A 295 28.23 3.33 6.90
C ARG A 295 27.71 3.84 5.56
N PHE A 296 28.55 4.56 4.81
CA PHE A 296 28.19 5.07 3.49
C PHE A 296 27.79 3.93 2.54
N VAL A 297 28.64 2.91 2.38
CA VAL A 297 28.35 1.77 1.49
C VAL A 297 27.12 0.99 1.96
N SER A 298 26.94 0.83 3.27
CA SER A 298 25.76 0.15 3.81
C SER A 298 24.47 0.86 3.43
N LEU A 299 24.43 2.19 3.59
CA LEU A 299 23.24 2.96 3.28
C LEU A 299 23.00 3.01 1.77
N ASP A 300 24.01 3.37 0.99
CA ASP A 300 23.92 3.51 -0.47
C ASP A 300 23.48 2.20 -1.14
N SER A 301 24.11 1.07 -0.79
CA SER A 301 23.76 -0.23 -1.38
C SER A 301 22.38 -0.74 -0.99
N VAL A 302 21.91 -0.45 0.24
CA VAL A 302 20.55 -0.80 0.67
C VAL A 302 19.50 0.05 -0.05
N LEU A 303 19.73 1.35 -0.19
CA LEU A 303 18.84 2.26 -0.91
C LEU A 303 18.76 1.87 -2.40
N ALA A 304 19.89 1.50 -3.01
CA ALA A 304 19.94 1.00 -4.38
C ALA A 304 19.15 -0.31 -4.55
N ALA A 305 19.24 -1.23 -3.58
CA ALA A 305 18.51 -2.50 -3.59
C ALA A 305 17.00 -2.35 -3.29
N LEU A 306 16.58 -1.22 -2.72
CA LEU A 306 15.18 -0.93 -2.38
C LEU A 306 14.75 0.42 -2.97
N PRO A 307 14.52 0.52 -4.30
CA PRO A 307 14.19 1.79 -4.95
C PRO A 307 12.94 2.46 -4.35
N GLY A 308 13.09 3.73 -3.95
CA GLY A 308 12.04 4.52 -3.28
C GLY A 308 12.02 4.38 -1.75
N SER A 309 13.00 3.67 -1.18
CA SER A 309 13.32 3.80 0.24
C SER A 309 14.06 5.11 0.52
N GLU A 310 13.97 5.59 1.77
CA GLU A 310 14.70 6.77 2.24
C GLU A 310 15.33 6.50 3.62
N GLU A 311 16.48 7.09 3.81
CA GLU A 311 17.33 7.05 4.98
C GLU A 311 16.73 7.93 6.09
N ALA A 312 16.73 7.39 7.31
CA ALA A 312 16.15 8.05 8.46
C ALA A 312 16.78 7.54 9.76
N THR A 313 16.77 8.37 10.78
CA THR A 313 17.08 7.91 12.14
C THR A 313 15.93 7.06 12.70
N ALA A 314 16.23 6.13 13.62
CA ALA A 314 15.20 5.36 14.32
C ALA A 314 14.17 6.28 15.01
N ALA A 315 14.63 7.43 15.55
CA ALA A 315 13.79 8.41 16.20
C ALA A 315 12.81 9.11 15.24
N GLU A 316 13.23 9.42 14.00
CA GLU A 316 12.34 10.01 12.97
C GLU A 316 11.25 9.01 12.55
N ILE A 317 11.63 7.76 12.35
CA ILE A 317 10.67 6.70 12.01
C ILE A 317 9.70 6.47 13.18
N ASP A 318 10.21 6.42 14.43
CA ASP A 318 9.38 6.23 15.63
C ASP A 318 8.42 7.40 15.86
N ALA A 319 8.85 8.63 15.59
CA ALA A 319 7.98 9.79 15.65
C ALA A 319 6.81 9.67 14.66
N GLY A 320 7.04 9.06 13.49
CA GLY A 320 6.00 8.77 12.51
C GLY A 320 5.26 10.02 12.04
N THR A 321 6.00 11.10 11.78
CA THR A 321 5.47 12.40 11.35
C THR A 321 6.00 12.82 9.98
N GLY A 322 5.42 13.86 9.38
CA GLY A 322 5.91 14.42 8.13
C GLY A 322 5.86 13.42 6.97
N ARG A 323 7.01 13.14 6.37
CA ARG A 323 7.14 12.19 5.24
C ARG A 323 7.17 10.72 5.69
N PHE A 324 7.54 10.47 6.95
CA PHE A 324 7.68 9.13 7.52
C PHE A 324 6.41 8.60 8.21
N ASP A 325 5.32 9.38 8.24
CA ASP A 325 4.03 8.95 8.80
C ASP A 325 3.34 7.83 7.99
N ARG A 326 3.94 7.43 6.86
CA ARG A 326 3.53 6.32 5.99
C ARG A 326 4.68 5.33 5.70
N VAL A 327 5.64 5.12 6.60
CA VAL A 327 6.63 4.02 6.52
C VAL A 327 6.04 2.63 6.81
N ARG A 328 5.82 1.79 5.82
CA ARG A 328 5.28 0.42 5.99
C ARG A 328 6.34 -0.52 6.53
N LEU A 329 7.55 -0.41 6.01
CA LEU A 329 8.67 -1.29 6.34
C LEU A 329 9.85 -0.46 6.81
N ARG A 330 10.43 -0.86 7.93
CA ARG A 330 11.68 -0.31 8.43
C ARG A 330 12.80 -1.31 8.17
N VAL A 331 13.92 -0.87 7.65
CA VAL A 331 15.17 -1.64 7.58
C VAL A 331 16.10 -1.14 8.68
N GLU A 332 16.40 -1.97 9.67
CA GLU A 332 17.35 -1.69 10.74
C GLU A 332 18.69 -2.35 10.43
N LEU A 333 19.71 -1.57 10.12
CA LEU A 333 21.06 -2.06 9.89
C LEU A 333 21.77 -2.26 11.23
N LEU A 334 21.97 -3.51 11.63
CA LEU A 334 22.58 -3.87 12.92
C LEU A 334 24.11 -3.90 12.83
N ARG A 335 24.64 -4.11 11.62
CA ARG A 335 26.05 -4.12 11.28
C ARG A 335 26.27 -3.42 9.94
N PRO A 336 27.51 -3.00 9.64
CA PRO A 336 27.87 -2.62 8.29
C PRO A 336 27.67 -3.78 7.32
N VAL A 337 27.01 -3.50 6.20
CA VAL A 337 26.66 -4.47 5.17
C VAL A 337 26.94 -3.93 3.78
N HIS A 338 27.12 -4.82 2.82
CA HIS A 338 27.04 -4.51 1.40
C HIS A 338 25.94 -5.37 0.79
N VAL A 339 25.03 -4.72 0.06
CA VAL A 339 23.89 -5.36 -0.59
C VAL A 339 24.06 -5.31 -2.11
N CYS A 340 23.95 -6.46 -2.76
CA CYS A 340 23.94 -6.56 -4.23
C CYS A 340 22.82 -7.49 -4.72
N GLY A 341 22.35 -7.28 -5.95
CA GLY A 341 21.27 -8.07 -6.54
C GLY A 341 19.92 -7.85 -5.85
N ASP A 342 18.99 -8.78 -6.08
CA ASP A 342 17.56 -8.59 -5.75
C ASP A 342 17.13 -9.29 -4.46
N GLY A 343 18.08 -9.86 -3.70
CA GLY A 343 17.78 -10.65 -2.51
C GLY A 343 17.10 -9.84 -1.41
N LEU A 344 17.54 -8.60 -1.17
CA LEU A 344 16.93 -7.73 -0.17
C LEU A 344 15.51 -7.28 -0.57
N ALA A 345 15.28 -6.97 -1.85
CA ALA A 345 13.95 -6.65 -2.38
C ALA A 345 13.00 -7.84 -2.23
N SER A 346 13.45 -9.04 -2.60
CA SER A 346 12.69 -10.29 -2.43
C SER A 346 12.35 -10.57 -0.96
N ALA A 347 13.26 -10.22 -0.04
CA ALA A 347 13.03 -10.34 1.40
C ALA A 347 11.99 -9.33 1.90
N ALA A 348 11.99 -8.10 1.40
CA ALA A 348 10.98 -7.09 1.71
C ALA A 348 9.58 -7.50 1.22
N ASP A 349 9.47 -8.03 0.00
CA ASP A 349 8.22 -8.56 -0.54
C ASP A 349 7.72 -9.77 0.26
N ARG A 350 8.64 -10.62 0.73
CA ARG A 350 8.32 -11.74 1.61
C ARG A 350 7.69 -11.28 2.93
N VAL A 351 8.19 -10.22 3.55
CA VAL A 351 7.59 -9.68 4.79
C VAL A 351 6.11 -9.33 4.58
N ALA A 352 5.77 -8.73 3.44
CA ALA A 352 4.39 -8.39 3.10
C ALA A 352 3.55 -9.63 2.79
N ARG A 353 4.05 -10.51 1.92
CA ARG A 353 3.33 -11.72 1.44
C ARG A 353 3.04 -12.72 2.56
N GLU A 354 3.94 -12.85 3.54
CA GLU A 354 3.81 -13.77 4.67
C GLU A 354 3.27 -13.09 5.94
N ASP A 355 2.86 -11.80 5.87
CA ASP A 355 2.42 -10.98 7.01
C ASP A 355 3.37 -11.10 8.23
N LEU A 356 4.69 -11.07 7.97
CA LEU A 356 5.70 -11.20 9.02
C LEU A 356 5.80 -9.92 9.85
N GLY A 357 6.01 -10.08 11.16
CA GLY A 357 6.32 -8.96 12.03
C GLY A 357 7.75 -8.49 11.85
N VAL A 358 8.69 -9.44 11.74
CA VAL A 358 10.12 -9.19 11.52
C VAL A 358 10.73 -10.30 10.68
N LEU A 359 11.52 -9.92 9.68
CA LEU A 359 12.48 -10.80 9.00
C LEU A 359 13.90 -10.35 9.32
N THR A 360 14.67 -11.21 9.99
CA THR A 360 16.06 -10.94 10.35
C THR A 360 17.00 -11.57 9.32
N ALA A 361 17.81 -10.74 8.67
CA ALA A 361 18.89 -11.22 7.81
C ALA A 361 20.06 -11.67 8.69
N VAL A 362 20.55 -12.88 8.46
CA VAL A 362 21.69 -13.44 9.20
C VAL A 362 22.82 -13.86 8.26
N ASP A 363 24.05 -13.81 8.75
CA ASP A 363 25.20 -14.39 8.05
C ASP A 363 25.21 -15.94 8.14
N ALA A 364 26.18 -16.57 7.47
CA ALA A 364 26.34 -18.03 7.47
C ALA A 364 26.61 -18.65 8.86
N THR A 365 26.99 -17.83 9.85
CA THR A 365 27.23 -18.24 11.23
C THR A 365 26.02 -17.98 12.14
N GLY A 366 24.95 -17.36 11.62
CA GLY A 366 23.76 -16.97 12.38
C GLY A 366 23.87 -15.59 13.04
N GLY A 367 24.90 -14.80 12.73
CA GLY A 367 25.03 -13.42 13.21
C GLY A 367 24.04 -12.50 12.50
N GLU A 368 23.27 -11.71 13.25
CA GLU A 368 22.31 -10.77 12.67
C GLU A 368 23.03 -9.61 11.95
N LEU A 369 22.58 -9.32 10.72
CA LEU A 369 23.13 -8.28 9.86
C LEU A 369 22.20 -7.07 9.79
N LEU A 370 20.92 -7.33 9.48
CA LEU A 370 19.87 -6.31 9.44
C LEU A 370 18.51 -6.94 9.77
N ARG A 371 17.51 -6.11 10.05
CA ARG A 371 16.11 -6.53 10.24
C ARG A 371 15.20 -5.75 9.31
N LEU A 372 14.27 -6.44 8.66
CA LEU A 372 13.12 -5.85 8.01
C LEU A 372 11.94 -5.95 8.97
N VAL A 373 11.45 -4.82 9.48
CA VAL A 373 10.43 -4.71 10.52
C VAL A 373 9.16 -4.13 9.93
N SER A 374 8.05 -4.85 10.09
CA SER A 374 6.71 -4.39 9.70
C SER A 374 6.20 -3.36 10.72
N GLU A 375 6.01 -2.10 10.28
CA GLU A 375 5.48 -1.06 11.16
C GLU A 375 4.03 -1.34 11.57
N ARG A 376 3.27 -2.03 10.71
CA ARG A 376 1.94 -2.56 11.03
C ARG A 376 2.01 -3.47 12.25
N ALA A 377 2.92 -4.44 12.23
CA ALA A 377 3.07 -5.39 13.31
C ALA A 377 3.54 -4.70 14.59
N ARG A 378 4.62 -3.92 14.49
CA ARG A 378 5.22 -3.18 15.62
C ARG A 378 4.21 -2.28 16.34
N ILE A 379 3.47 -1.47 15.58
CA ILE A 379 2.48 -0.53 16.15
C ILE A 379 1.36 -1.30 16.86
N ARG A 380 0.89 -2.41 16.28
CA ARG A 380 -0.19 -3.20 16.86
C ARG A 380 0.25 -3.96 18.11
N GLU A 381 1.41 -4.59 18.05
CA GLU A 381 2.05 -5.29 19.17
C GLU A 381 2.29 -4.33 20.34
N ALA A 382 2.82 -3.13 20.07
CA ALA A 382 2.99 -2.09 21.07
C ALA A 382 1.67 -1.63 21.70
N ARG A 383 0.60 -1.45 20.90
CA ARG A 383 -0.74 -1.07 21.40
C ARG A 383 -1.29 -2.07 22.43
N TRP A 384 -0.98 -3.36 22.25
CA TRP A 384 -1.49 -4.42 23.11
C TRP A 384 -0.47 -4.94 24.14
N GLY A 385 0.78 -4.49 24.09
CA GLY A 385 1.85 -5.02 24.94
C GLY A 385 2.11 -6.50 24.68
N ARG A 386 2.12 -6.90 23.41
CA ARG A 386 2.28 -8.28 22.93
C ARG A 386 3.41 -8.33 21.89
N ASP A 387 3.98 -9.50 21.65
CA ASP A 387 5.06 -9.72 20.68
C ASP A 387 4.88 -11.00 19.83
N ASP A 388 3.68 -11.59 19.94
CA ASP A 388 3.26 -12.86 19.35
C ASP A 388 2.05 -12.72 18.42
N LEU A 389 1.76 -11.50 17.96
CA LEU A 389 0.64 -11.26 17.04
C LEU A 389 1.04 -11.53 15.59
N PHE A 390 2.34 -11.52 15.28
CA PHE A 390 2.87 -11.77 13.95
C PHE A 390 4.08 -12.71 14.03
N ASP A 391 4.23 -13.53 12.99
CA ASP A 391 5.36 -14.45 12.92
C ASP A 391 6.68 -13.71 12.70
N ARG A 392 7.76 -14.28 13.23
CA ARG A 392 9.12 -13.78 13.09
C ARG A 392 9.95 -14.83 12.36
N ALA A 393 10.79 -14.39 11.43
CA ALA A 393 11.65 -15.28 10.66
C ALA A 393 13.09 -14.79 10.67
N SER A 394 14.01 -15.72 10.46
CA SER A 394 15.42 -15.42 10.18
C SER A 394 15.86 -16.20 8.95
N ALA A 395 16.64 -15.57 8.08
CA ALA A 395 17.15 -16.20 6.86
C ALA A 395 18.48 -15.58 6.44
N VAL A 396 19.32 -16.38 5.79
CA VAL A 396 20.42 -15.85 4.97
C VAL A 396 19.77 -15.26 3.72
N ILE A 397 20.00 -13.96 3.48
CA ILE A 397 19.48 -13.26 2.30
C ILE A 397 20.61 -13.20 1.28
N ASP A 398 20.35 -13.71 0.07
CA ASP A 398 21.32 -13.68 -1.01
C ASP A 398 21.74 -12.23 -1.32
N GLY A 399 23.03 -12.03 -1.57
CA GLY A 399 23.60 -10.71 -1.84
C GLY A 399 23.67 -9.75 -0.64
N VAL A 400 23.26 -10.12 0.58
CA VAL A 400 23.46 -9.31 1.80
C VAL A 400 24.64 -9.86 2.59
N THR A 401 25.71 -9.08 2.73
CA THR A 401 26.96 -9.53 3.37
C THR A 401 27.49 -8.52 4.37
N ALA A 402 28.16 -8.99 5.43
CA ALA A 402 28.78 -8.11 6.41
C ALA A 402 30.06 -7.47 5.86
N LEU A 403 30.25 -6.18 6.12
CA LEU A 403 31.52 -5.48 5.90
C LEU A 403 32.37 -5.60 7.17
N THR A 404 33.29 -6.55 7.19
CA THR A 404 34.16 -6.84 8.35
C THR A 404 35.46 -6.06 8.36
N GLU A 405 35.91 -5.60 7.20
CA GLU A 405 37.13 -4.80 7.00
C GLU A 405 36.77 -3.39 6.55
N ASP A 406 37.74 -2.47 6.62
CA ASP A 406 37.53 -1.12 6.12
C ASP A 406 37.37 -1.12 4.59
N VAL A 407 36.64 -0.12 4.09
CA VAL A 407 36.13 -0.14 2.73
C VAL A 407 36.85 0.88 1.86
N ASP A 408 37.34 0.45 0.70
CA ASP A 408 37.83 1.35 -0.33
C ASP A 408 36.66 2.00 -1.07
N LEU A 409 36.37 3.26 -0.74
CA LEU A 409 35.29 4.04 -1.35
C LEU A 409 35.55 4.38 -2.81
N GLU A 410 36.80 4.54 -3.23
CA GLU A 410 37.15 4.80 -4.63
C GLU A 410 36.84 3.55 -5.46
N ALA A 411 37.18 2.37 -4.93
CA ALA A 411 36.78 1.09 -5.50
C ALA A 411 35.25 0.93 -5.59
N TYR A 412 34.51 1.29 -4.53
CA TYR A 412 33.05 1.21 -4.50
C TYR A 412 32.40 2.11 -5.56
N LEU A 413 32.68 3.42 -5.49
CA LEU A 413 32.07 4.43 -6.35
C LEU A 413 32.47 4.26 -7.82
N GLY A 414 33.67 3.73 -8.07
CA GLY A 414 34.15 3.44 -9.41
C GLY A 414 33.68 2.10 -9.98
N GLY A 415 32.97 1.26 -9.20
CA GLY A 415 32.49 -0.05 -9.65
C GLY A 415 33.58 -1.11 -9.78
N TRP A 416 34.75 -0.88 -9.17
CA TRP A 416 35.89 -1.81 -9.16
C TRP A 416 35.90 -2.71 -7.91
N MET A 417 35.00 -2.47 -6.97
CA MET A 417 34.91 -3.26 -5.74
C MET A 417 34.59 -4.72 -6.08
N PRO A 418 35.36 -5.68 -5.54
CA PRO A 418 35.08 -7.09 -5.74
C PRO A 418 33.67 -7.45 -5.21
N PRO A 419 32.91 -8.32 -5.90
CA PRO A 419 31.61 -8.74 -5.42
C PRO A 419 31.72 -9.44 -4.05
N PRO A 420 30.68 -9.37 -3.21
CA PRO A 420 30.70 -9.99 -1.88
C PRO A 420 31.12 -11.47 -1.90
N GLY A 421 32.04 -11.84 -1.00
CA GLY A 421 32.55 -13.22 -0.90
C GLY A 421 33.77 -13.53 -1.78
N SER A 422 34.26 -12.56 -2.58
CA SER A 422 35.51 -12.69 -3.35
C SER A 422 36.78 -12.26 -2.60
N LEU A 423 36.66 -11.83 -1.34
CA LEU A 423 37.81 -11.57 -0.47
C LEU A 423 38.44 -12.89 0.02
N SER A 424 39.17 -13.54 -0.88
CA SER A 424 40.29 -14.38 -0.48
C SER A 424 41.49 -13.45 -0.28
N SER A 425 42.02 -13.44 0.93
CA SER A 425 43.28 -12.83 1.39
C SER A 425 44.19 -12.18 0.35
N SER A 426 44.59 -10.94 0.67
CA SER A 426 45.75 -10.18 0.16
C SER A 426 45.74 -9.80 -1.31
N VAL A 427 45.28 -8.59 -1.60
CA VAL A 427 45.93 -7.72 -2.60
C VAL A 427 46.04 -6.33 -2.00
N THR A 428 47.22 -6.02 -1.45
CA THR A 428 47.67 -4.64 -1.32
C THR A 428 47.69 -4.04 -2.72
N ALA A 429 46.85 -3.05 -2.99
CA ALA A 429 46.91 -2.27 -4.20
C ALA A 429 48.28 -1.57 -4.26
N ASP A 430 49.14 -2.07 -5.14
CA ASP A 430 50.43 -1.45 -5.44
C ASP A 430 50.14 -0.18 -6.25
N ARG A 431 50.34 0.99 -5.63
CA ARG A 431 50.32 2.28 -6.33
C ARG A 431 51.62 2.42 -7.12
N PRO A 432 51.59 2.82 -8.40
CA PRO A 432 52.81 3.28 -9.06
C PRO A 432 53.11 4.72 -8.59
N GLU A 433 54.13 4.89 -7.75
CA GLU A 433 54.82 6.17 -7.57
C GLU A 433 55.90 6.36 -8.66
N GLY A 434 56.03 7.59 -9.17
CA GLY A 434 57.11 8.08 -10.04
C GLY A 434 56.67 8.29 -11.50
N ASP A 435 56.84 9.43 -12.16
CA ASP A 435 57.78 10.52 -11.95
C ASP A 435 57.26 11.85 -12.52
N LEU A 436 57.53 12.93 -11.79
CA LEU A 436 57.51 14.30 -12.29
C LEU A 436 58.77 14.55 -13.13
N MET A 437 58.63 14.69 -14.45
CA MET A 437 59.57 15.51 -15.24
C MET A 437 58.86 16.30 -16.33
N SER A 438 59.09 17.61 -16.27
CA SER A 438 58.77 18.64 -17.24
C SER A 438 59.46 18.44 -18.59
N ALA A 439 58.77 18.67 -19.70
CA ALA A 439 59.20 19.58 -20.77
C ALA A 439 58.14 19.69 -21.87
N SER A 440 58.01 20.91 -22.36
CA SER A 440 57.16 21.37 -23.44
C SER A 440 57.68 21.00 -24.85
N ALA A 441 56.72 20.96 -25.77
CA ALA A 441 56.77 21.39 -27.16
C ALA A 441 57.26 20.43 -28.26
N ASP A 442 56.42 20.43 -29.30
CA ASP A 442 56.68 20.32 -30.74
C ASP A 442 56.34 19.03 -31.50
N HIS A 443 55.60 19.30 -32.58
CA HIS A 443 55.28 18.51 -33.76
C HIS A 443 56.46 17.66 -34.25
N ASP A 444 56.18 16.44 -34.71
CA ASP A 444 56.16 16.16 -36.16
C ASP A 444 55.68 14.72 -36.43
N ASP A 445 54.95 14.58 -37.54
CA ASP A 445 54.58 13.34 -38.21
C ASP A 445 55.82 12.46 -38.52
N ILE A 446 55.63 11.14 -38.64
CA ILE A 446 55.98 10.35 -39.84
C ILE A 446 55.66 8.86 -39.64
N ASP A 447 55.07 8.33 -40.71
CA ASP A 447 54.73 6.97 -41.11
C ASP A 447 55.66 5.82 -40.71
N GLY A 448 55.07 4.63 -40.59
CA GLY A 448 55.81 3.36 -40.55
C GLY A 448 54.93 2.11 -40.41
N GLU A 449 54.23 1.73 -41.48
CA GLU A 449 53.64 0.40 -41.63
C GLU A 449 54.71 -0.71 -41.67
N THR A 450 54.54 -1.80 -40.91
CA THR A 450 54.87 -3.16 -41.40
C THR A 450 54.07 -4.24 -40.64
N PRO A 451 53.54 -5.30 -41.30
CA PRO A 451 52.42 -6.09 -40.79
C PRO A 451 52.87 -7.42 -40.14
N LEU A 452 52.08 -7.92 -39.19
CA LEU A 452 52.19 -9.30 -38.68
C LEU A 452 50.96 -10.11 -39.05
N THR A 453 51.23 -11.18 -39.79
CA THR A 453 50.36 -12.17 -40.40
C THR A 453 49.52 -12.96 -39.39
N ARG A 454 48.23 -13.16 -39.70
CA ARG A 454 47.34 -14.14 -39.06
C ARG A 454 47.61 -15.56 -39.60
N PRO A 455 47.45 -16.63 -38.78
CA PRO A 455 47.14 -17.95 -39.28
C PRO A 455 45.62 -18.14 -39.40
N GLU A 456 45.17 -18.67 -40.54
CA GLU A 456 43.82 -19.20 -40.72
C GLU A 456 43.75 -20.64 -40.17
N ASP A 457 42.71 -20.96 -39.39
CA ASP A 457 42.05 -22.25 -39.50
C ASP A 457 40.58 -22.21 -39.05
N LYS A 458 39.82 -23.11 -39.65
CA LYS A 458 38.40 -23.08 -39.98
C LYS A 458 37.50 -23.63 -38.87
N GLY A 459 36.25 -23.13 -38.84
CA GLY A 459 35.08 -23.99 -38.64
C GLY A 459 34.13 -23.63 -37.49
N ALA A 460 33.11 -22.81 -37.79
CA ALA A 460 31.71 -22.93 -37.38
C ALA A 460 30.96 -21.66 -37.83
N PRO A 461 29.71 -21.72 -38.34
CA PRO A 461 28.96 -20.50 -38.64
C PRO A 461 28.58 -19.83 -37.32
N VAL A 462 29.22 -18.70 -37.02
CA VAL A 462 28.74 -17.78 -35.98
C VAL A 462 27.50 -17.11 -36.56
N ALA A 463 26.37 -17.21 -35.84
CA ALA A 463 25.14 -16.52 -36.19
C ALA A 463 25.43 -15.03 -36.44
N GLU A 464 24.89 -14.48 -37.53
CA GLU A 464 25.02 -13.06 -37.85
C GLU A 464 24.49 -12.22 -36.67
N SER A 465 25.38 -11.45 -36.07
CA SER A 465 25.01 -10.48 -35.04
C SER A 465 24.13 -9.40 -35.68
N HIS A 466 22.83 -9.41 -35.42
CA HIS A 466 21.87 -8.43 -35.95
C HIS A 466 22.05 -6.99 -35.42
N ILE A 467 23.04 -6.79 -34.54
CA ILE A 467 23.41 -5.50 -33.96
C ILE A 467 24.92 -5.33 -34.12
N ILE A 468 25.33 -4.27 -34.82
CA ILE A 468 26.72 -3.87 -34.95
C ILE A 468 26.95 -2.68 -34.02
N VAL A 469 27.88 -2.86 -33.09
CA VAL A 469 28.37 -1.78 -32.23
C VAL A 469 29.65 -1.24 -32.87
N SER A 470 29.69 0.06 -33.15
CA SER A 470 30.91 0.73 -33.60
C SER A 470 31.18 1.97 -32.76
N GLU A 471 32.45 2.31 -32.61
CA GLU A 471 32.89 3.48 -31.86
C GLU A 471 33.72 4.38 -32.76
N ARG A 472 33.29 5.63 -32.92
CA ARG A 472 34.01 6.63 -33.70
C ARG A 472 33.87 7.99 -33.05
N ASP A 473 34.98 8.69 -32.88
CA ASP A 473 35.04 10.03 -32.29
C ASP A 473 34.38 10.12 -30.89
N GLY A 474 34.52 9.07 -30.08
CA GLY A 474 33.96 9.00 -28.72
C GLY A 474 32.43 8.80 -28.66
N ILE A 475 31.81 8.44 -29.79
CA ILE A 475 30.38 8.13 -29.88
C ILE A 475 30.20 6.66 -30.23
N THR A 476 29.54 5.92 -29.34
CA THR A 476 29.08 4.56 -29.61
C THR A 476 27.83 4.61 -30.49
N ARG A 477 27.89 3.95 -31.64
CA ARG A 477 26.78 3.81 -32.59
C ARG A 477 26.32 2.36 -32.63
N LEU A 478 25.01 2.17 -32.52
CA LEU A 478 24.34 0.87 -32.60
C LEU A 478 23.55 0.83 -33.90
N ASP A 479 24.03 0.07 -34.88
CA ASP A 479 23.34 -0.13 -36.15
C ASP A 479 22.69 -1.52 -36.15
N VAL A 480 21.37 -1.56 -36.30
CA VAL A 480 20.58 -2.80 -36.35
C VAL A 480 20.28 -3.10 -37.83
N ALA A 481 20.51 -4.34 -38.27
CA ALA A 481 20.27 -4.73 -39.66
C ALA A 481 18.77 -4.62 -40.03
N ASP A 482 18.47 -4.20 -41.26
CA ASP A 482 17.09 -3.94 -41.74
C ASP A 482 16.18 -5.19 -41.73
N ASP A 483 16.77 -6.40 -41.66
CA ASP A 483 16.08 -7.69 -41.59
C ASP A 483 16.00 -8.27 -40.16
N ALA A 484 16.46 -7.53 -39.15
CA ALA A 484 16.37 -7.94 -37.76
C ALA A 484 14.90 -8.09 -37.32
N THR A 485 14.52 -9.30 -36.97
CA THR A 485 13.15 -9.59 -36.54
C THR A 485 12.95 -9.08 -35.10
N MET A 486 12.34 -7.90 -34.95
CA MET A 486 11.97 -7.35 -33.65
C MET A 486 10.85 -8.17 -33.02
N ARG A 487 11.14 -8.92 -31.95
CA ARG A 487 10.10 -9.52 -31.11
C ARG A 487 9.60 -8.46 -30.12
N PRO A 488 8.32 -8.06 -30.12
CA PRO A 488 7.78 -7.27 -29.04
C PRO A 488 7.90 -8.07 -27.73
N GLY A 489 8.58 -7.50 -26.74
CA GLY A 489 8.60 -8.06 -25.38
C GLY A 489 7.20 -8.06 -24.77
N PRO A 490 6.93 -8.90 -23.76
CA PRO A 490 5.63 -8.93 -23.11
C PRO A 490 5.39 -7.57 -22.44
N GLY A 491 4.38 -6.85 -22.91
CA GLY A 491 3.88 -5.68 -22.20
C GLY A 491 3.35 -6.09 -20.82
N PRO A 492 3.36 -5.18 -19.83
CA PRO A 492 2.93 -5.51 -18.48
C PRO A 492 1.46 -5.94 -18.48
N GLY A 493 1.19 -7.18 -18.04
CA GLY A 493 -0.16 -7.64 -17.71
C GLY A 493 -0.80 -8.73 -18.59
N LEU A 494 -0.03 -9.58 -19.29
CA LEU A 494 -0.58 -10.79 -19.93
C LEU A 494 0.16 -12.05 -19.43
N PRO A 495 -0.56 -13.16 -19.12
CA PRO A 495 0.06 -14.40 -18.70
C PRO A 495 0.79 -15.06 -19.87
N GLU A 496 1.90 -15.74 -19.55
CA GLU A 496 2.70 -16.54 -20.48
C GLU A 496 1.80 -17.55 -21.20
N ALA A 497 1.85 -17.53 -22.54
CA ALA A 497 1.25 -18.58 -23.34
C ALA A 497 2.20 -19.78 -23.32
N ASP A 498 1.78 -20.86 -22.66
CA ASP A 498 2.35 -22.19 -22.83
C ASP A 498 2.34 -22.56 -24.32
N GLY A 499 3.46 -23.10 -24.78
CA GLY A 499 3.75 -23.31 -26.20
C GLY A 499 2.98 -24.44 -26.87
N ASP A 500 2.91 -24.32 -28.20
CA ASP A 500 3.31 -25.34 -29.17
C ASP A 500 3.99 -24.63 -30.36
#